data_AF-A0A0F9F5W6-F1
#
_entry.id   AF-A0A0F9F5W6-F1
#
_cell.length_a   1.000
_cell.length_b   1.000
_cell.length_c   1.000
_cell.angle_alpha   90.00
_cell.angle_beta   90.00
_cell.angle_gamma   90.00
#
_symmetry.space_group_name_H-M   'P 1'
#
loop_
_entity.id
_entity.type
_entity.pdbx_description
1 polymer ?
#
loop_
_entity_poly.entity_id
_entity_poly.type
_entity_poly.pdbx_seq_one_letter_code
_entity_poly.pdbx_strand_id
1 'polypeptide(L)'
;MDLERTGIEYNIIKNLHQYKNFSEHELRKVAFNRALEKLTDVESMLTKAEEKKSAKSLLKKYLKDFTPESTSDINILRSVIFLEVLNIRLQSELNKRYDNNEDVPLKMIEIMHRNLDEVLTLKKSLGITRDSKKLDQSSVDKKIASIRSQFDVWLENNQASRHRTCPHCGQMILLKMRMDIYDLQKHPFFKDRILGNTHLIEMYRKEKITKENIAKVLEV
;
A
#
# COMPACT_ATOMS: atom_id res chain seq x y z
N MET A 1 7.09 -6.20 -4.38
CA MET A 1 6.03 -7.07 -4.92
C MET A 1 6.37 -7.35 -6.38
N ASP A 2 6.44 -8.62 -6.81
CA ASP A 2 6.88 -8.97 -8.18
C ASP A 2 5.83 -8.52 -9.22
N LEU A 3 6.04 -7.33 -9.79
CA LEU A 3 5.25 -6.82 -10.91
C LEU A 3 5.27 -7.80 -12.10
N GLU A 4 6.37 -8.56 -12.25
CA GLU A 4 6.55 -9.57 -13.29
C GLU A 4 5.53 -10.71 -13.19
N ARG A 5 5.27 -11.25 -11.98
CA ARG A 5 4.29 -12.33 -11.78
C ARG A 5 2.87 -11.89 -12.09
N THR A 6 2.55 -10.65 -11.73
CA THR A 6 1.24 -10.05 -12.01
C THR A 6 1.04 -9.86 -13.51
N GLY A 7 2.10 -9.49 -14.24
CA GLY A 7 2.10 -9.40 -15.71
C GLY A 7 1.89 -10.75 -16.39
N ILE A 8 2.52 -11.82 -15.89
CA ILE A 8 2.33 -13.18 -16.42
C ILE A 8 0.87 -13.63 -16.25
N GLU A 9 0.30 -13.48 -15.06
CA GLU A 9 -1.11 -13.84 -14.82
C GLU A 9 -2.08 -13.01 -15.65
N TYR A 10 -1.80 -11.72 -15.84
CA TYR A 10 -2.62 -10.85 -16.68
C TYR A 10 -2.67 -11.35 -18.13
N ASN A 11 -1.52 -11.72 -18.69
CA ASN A 11 -1.45 -12.25 -20.06
C ASN A 11 -2.21 -13.58 -20.21
N ILE A 12 -2.15 -14.45 -19.18
CA ILE A 12 -2.92 -15.71 -19.17
C ILE A 12 -4.43 -15.42 -19.13
N ILE A 13 -4.88 -14.53 -18.25
CA ILE A 13 -6.31 -14.25 -18.00
C ILE A 13 -6.94 -13.51 -19.17
N LYS A 14 -6.22 -12.56 -19.80
CA LYS A 14 -6.71 -11.78 -20.94
C LYS A 14 -7.17 -12.66 -22.12
N ASN A 15 -6.59 -13.85 -22.28
CA ASN A 15 -6.91 -14.77 -23.37
C ASN A 15 -8.05 -15.75 -23.04
N LEU A 16 -8.58 -15.75 -21.80
CA LEU A 16 -9.65 -16.66 -21.40
C LEU A 16 -11.02 -16.11 -21.80
N HIS A 17 -11.84 -16.94 -22.46
CA HIS A 17 -13.17 -16.56 -22.95
C HIS A 17 -14.08 -15.97 -21.84
N GLN A 18 -13.97 -16.49 -20.62
CA GLN A 18 -14.78 -16.05 -19.48
C GLN A 18 -14.53 -14.61 -19.02
N TYR A 19 -13.42 -13.98 -19.43
CA TYR A 19 -13.07 -12.61 -19.07
C TYR A 19 -13.07 -11.64 -20.26
N LYS A 20 -13.65 -12.04 -21.40
CA LYS A 20 -13.64 -11.23 -22.64
C LYS A 20 -14.34 -9.87 -22.52
N ASN A 21 -15.28 -9.76 -21.57
CA ASN A 21 -16.07 -8.55 -21.32
C ASN A 21 -15.55 -7.72 -20.13
N PHE A 22 -14.47 -8.15 -19.47
CA PHE A 22 -13.93 -7.45 -18.30
C PHE A 22 -13.10 -6.26 -18.78
N SER A 23 -13.20 -5.15 -18.07
CA SER A 23 -12.32 -4.00 -18.28
C SER A 23 -10.86 -4.35 -17.95
N GLU A 24 -9.91 -3.62 -18.52
CA GLU A 24 -8.48 -3.83 -18.23
C GLU A 24 -8.17 -3.73 -16.72
N HIS A 25 -8.82 -2.80 -16.03
CA HIS A 25 -8.67 -2.63 -14.58
C HIS A 25 -9.18 -3.86 -13.80
N GLU A 26 -10.32 -4.43 -14.19
CA GLU A 26 -10.85 -5.64 -13.57
C GLU A 26 -9.96 -6.86 -13.85
N LEU A 27 -9.47 -7.00 -15.08
CA LEU A 27 -8.52 -8.05 -15.45
C LEU A 27 -7.25 -7.99 -14.59
N ARG A 28 -6.68 -6.79 -14.39
CA ARG A 28 -5.52 -6.59 -13.52
C ARG A 28 -5.81 -6.97 -12.08
N LYS A 29 -7.00 -6.65 -11.56
CA LYS A 29 -7.43 -7.03 -10.21
C LYS A 29 -7.56 -8.56 -10.06
N VAL A 30 -8.12 -9.24 -11.06
CA VAL A 30 -8.23 -10.71 -11.05
C VAL A 30 -6.85 -11.37 -11.16
N ALA A 31 -5.97 -10.86 -12.03
CA ALA A 31 -4.59 -11.32 -12.16
C ALA A 31 -3.80 -11.15 -10.87
N PHE A 32 -3.96 -10.01 -10.22
CA PHE A 32 -3.37 -9.72 -8.92
C PHE A 32 -3.82 -10.72 -7.85
N ASN A 33 -5.13 -10.93 -7.73
CA ASN A 33 -5.68 -11.89 -6.77
C ASN A 33 -5.18 -13.32 -7.03
N ARG A 34 -5.09 -13.72 -8.31
CA ARG A 34 -4.60 -15.06 -8.68
C ARG A 34 -3.10 -15.23 -8.40
N ALA A 35 -2.30 -14.20 -8.65
CA ALA A 35 -0.89 -14.19 -8.29
C ALA A 35 -0.70 -14.27 -6.77
N LEU A 36 -1.52 -13.56 -6.00
CA LEU A 36 -1.54 -13.63 -4.54
C LEU A 36 -1.96 -15.01 -4.03
N GLU A 37 -3.00 -15.62 -4.60
CA GLU A 37 -3.41 -16.98 -4.25
C GLU A 37 -2.25 -17.98 -4.42
N LYS A 38 -1.49 -17.86 -5.52
CA LYS A 38 -0.29 -18.69 -5.76
C LYS A 38 0.84 -18.40 -4.77
N LEU A 39 1.08 -17.14 -4.44
CA LEU A 39 2.13 -16.74 -3.49
C LEU A 39 1.83 -17.18 -2.06
N THR A 40 0.55 -17.19 -1.69
CA THR A 40 0.13 -17.50 -0.31
C THR A 40 0.08 -19.01 -0.04
N ASP A 41 0.19 -19.87 -1.07
CA ASP A 41 0.02 -21.33 -1.06
C ASP A 41 -0.06 -21.98 0.33
N VAL A 42 -1.23 -21.85 0.97
CA VAL A 42 -1.51 -22.43 2.28
C VAL A 42 -1.87 -23.91 2.12
N GLU A 43 -2.28 -24.31 0.90
CA GLU A 43 -2.75 -25.65 0.61
C GLU A 43 -1.65 -26.70 0.76
N SER A 44 -0.41 -26.35 0.44
CA SER A 44 0.75 -27.22 0.65
C SER A 44 1.01 -27.54 2.14
N MET A 45 0.53 -26.71 3.06
CA MET A 45 0.69 -26.92 4.50
C MET A 45 -0.42 -27.80 5.11
N LEU A 46 -1.46 -28.13 4.34
CA LEU A 46 -2.67 -28.80 4.82
C LEU A 46 -2.85 -30.15 4.13
N THR A 47 -3.21 -31.18 4.89
CA THR A 47 -3.40 -32.53 4.36
C THR A 47 -4.84 -32.80 3.94
N LYS A 48 -5.84 -32.34 4.71
CA LYS A 48 -7.25 -32.66 4.46
C LYS A 48 -7.89 -31.72 3.44
N ALA A 49 -8.77 -32.27 2.58
CA ALA A 49 -9.47 -31.50 1.55
C ALA A 49 -10.40 -30.42 2.14
N GLU A 50 -11.05 -30.72 3.26
CA GLU A 50 -11.94 -29.79 3.97
C GLU A 50 -11.18 -28.58 4.55
N GLU A 51 -9.98 -28.82 5.07
CA GLU A 51 -9.07 -27.79 5.57
C GLU A 51 -8.62 -26.86 4.43
N LYS A 52 -8.26 -27.43 3.27
CA LYS A 52 -7.92 -26.66 2.06
C LYS A 52 -9.08 -25.77 1.60
N LYS A 53 -10.32 -26.29 1.64
CA LYS A 53 -11.52 -25.51 1.29
C LYS A 53 -11.75 -24.36 2.28
N SER A 54 -11.55 -24.62 3.57
CA SER A 54 -11.65 -23.61 4.63
C SER A 54 -10.59 -22.52 4.48
N ALA A 55 -9.34 -22.90 4.22
CA ALA A 55 -8.23 -21.99 3.95
C ALA A 55 -8.52 -21.06 2.76
N LYS A 56 -9.04 -21.60 1.64
CA LYS A 56 -9.47 -20.80 0.48
C LYS A 56 -10.55 -19.79 0.82
N SER A 57 -11.53 -20.20 1.62
CA SER A 57 -12.61 -19.32 2.05
C SER A 57 -12.09 -18.17 2.91
N LEU A 58 -11.21 -18.47 3.87
CA LEU A 58 -10.56 -17.49 4.74
C LEU A 58 -9.68 -16.53 3.94
N LEU A 59 -8.86 -17.04 3.02
CA LEU A 59 -8.01 -16.22 2.15
C LEU A 59 -8.85 -15.20 1.36
N LYS A 60 -9.94 -15.67 0.72
CA LYS A 60 -10.86 -14.79 -0.01
C LYS A 60 -11.53 -13.76 0.90
N LYS A 61 -11.81 -14.11 2.15
CA LYS A 61 -12.36 -13.18 3.14
C LYS A 61 -11.34 -12.09 3.49
N TYR A 62 -10.10 -12.45 3.75
CA TYR A 62 -9.05 -11.48 4.08
C TYR A 62 -8.70 -10.58 2.90
N LEU A 63 -8.58 -11.12 1.69
CA LEU A 63 -8.26 -10.33 0.49
C LEU A 63 -9.36 -9.33 0.09
N LYS A 64 -10.58 -9.45 0.65
CA LYS A 64 -11.62 -8.42 0.48
C LYS A 64 -11.36 -7.18 1.32
N ASP A 65 -10.88 -7.37 2.54
CA ASP A 65 -10.73 -6.31 3.54
C ASP A 65 -9.28 -5.79 3.62
N PHE A 66 -8.30 -6.57 3.13
CA PHE A 66 -6.87 -6.31 3.27
C PHE A 66 -6.12 -6.55 1.95
N THR A 67 -5.25 -5.60 1.57
CA THR A 67 -4.37 -5.70 0.41
C THR A 67 -2.92 -5.75 0.90
N PRO A 68 -2.21 -6.89 0.79
CA PRO A 68 -0.81 -6.98 1.24
C PRO A 68 0.10 -6.14 0.34
N GLU A 69 1.02 -5.37 0.94
CA GLU A 69 1.96 -4.50 0.21
C GLU A 69 3.34 -5.16 0.09
N SER A 70 3.72 -5.94 1.10
CA SER A 70 5.03 -6.58 1.21
C SER A 70 4.96 -8.11 1.18
N THR A 71 6.09 -8.76 0.87
CA THR A 71 6.24 -10.21 1.00
C THR A 71 6.12 -10.67 2.45
N SER A 72 6.49 -9.81 3.40
CA SER A 72 6.29 -10.05 4.83
C SER A 72 4.80 -10.17 5.15
N ASP A 73 3.98 -9.26 4.64
CA ASP A 73 2.52 -9.28 4.85
C ASP A 73 1.89 -10.58 4.33
N ILE A 74 2.34 -11.04 3.16
CA ILE A 74 1.87 -12.29 2.55
C ILE A 74 2.21 -13.48 3.47
N ASN A 75 3.43 -13.52 4.00
CA ASN A 75 3.85 -14.59 4.91
C ASN A 75 3.09 -14.54 6.24
N ILE A 76 2.86 -13.35 6.79
CA ILE A 76 2.06 -13.18 8.01
C ILE A 76 0.61 -13.63 7.76
N LEU A 77 0.02 -13.25 6.62
CA LEU A 77 -1.33 -13.68 6.24
C LEU A 77 -1.42 -15.20 6.07
N ARG A 78 -0.40 -15.82 5.46
CA ARG A 78 -0.28 -17.28 5.35
C ARG A 78 -0.31 -17.95 6.72
N SER A 79 0.48 -17.45 7.67
CA SER A 79 0.51 -17.96 9.05
C SER A 79 -0.83 -17.80 9.77
N VAL A 80 -1.49 -16.64 9.62
CA VAL A 80 -2.82 -16.39 10.20
C VAL A 80 -3.83 -17.42 9.71
N ILE A 81 -3.92 -17.63 8.39
CA ILE A 81 -4.87 -18.58 7.80
C ILE A 81 -4.58 -20.00 8.28
N PHE A 82 -3.30 -20.39 8.31
CA PHE A 82 -2.90 -21.71 8.79
C PHE A 82 -3.31 -21.96 10.25
N LEU A 83 -3.02 -21.01 11.16
CA LEU A 83 -3.39 -21.12 12.57
C LEU A 83 -4.90 -21.15 12.77
N GLU A 84 -5.68 -20.38 12.00
CA GLU A 84 -7.14 -20.42 12.06
C GLU A 84 -7.70 -21.78 11.63
N VAL A 85 -7.15 -22.38 10.57
CA VAL A 85 -7.56 -23.71 10.12
C VAL A 85 -7.18 -24.77 11.17
N LEU A 86 -6.03 -24.65 11.82
CA LEU A 86 -5.66 -25.52 12.93
C LEU A 86 -6.63 -25.39 14.11
N ASN A 87 -7.07 -24.17 14.43
CA ASN A 87 -8.06 -23.95 15.49
C ASN A 87 -9.41 -24.57 15.15
N ILE A 88 -9.86 -24.46 13.90
CA ILE A 88 -11.08 -25.16 13.43
C ILE A 88 -10.92 -26.68 13.60
N ARG A 89 -9.76 -27.25 13.24
CA ARG A 89 -9.48 -28.67 13.41
C ARG A 89 -9.53 -29.08 14.89
N LEU A 90 -8.87 -28.32 15.76
CA LEU A 90 -8.88 -28.58 17.20
C LEU A 90 -10.28 -28.47 17.78
N GLN A 91 -11.05 -27.46 17.39
CA GLN A 91 -12.43 -27.28 17.83
C GLN A 91 -13.33 -28.45 17.39
N SER A 92 -13.22 -28.90 16.14
CA SER A 92 -13.97 -30.08 15.67
C SER A 92 -13.62 -31.34 16.45
N GLU A 93 -12.36 -31.52 16.83
CA GLU A 93 -11.92 -32.67 17.61
C GLU A 93 -12.37 -32.57 19.08
N LEU A 94 -12.40 -31.36 19.67
CA LEU A 94 -12.98 -31.10 20.99
C LEU A 94 -14.47 -31.42 21.02
N ASN A 95 -15.22 -30.97 20.01
CA ASN A 95 -16.65 -31.23 19.90
C ASN A 95 -16.95 -32.73 19.81
N LYS A 96 -16.17 -33.48 19.03
CA LYS A 96 -16.33 -34.96 18.94
C LYS A 96 -16.13 -35.65 20.29
N ARG A 97 -15.09 -35.26 21.05
CA ARG A 97 -14.84 -35.82 22.38
C ARG A 97 -15.98 -35.48 23.35
N TYR A 98 -16.46 -34.25 23.29
CA TYR A 98 -17.61 -33.81 24.09
C TYR A 98 -18.86 -34.62 23.76
N ASP A 99 -19.18 -34.82 22.48
CA ASP A 99 -20.34 -35.61 22.03
C ASP A 99 -20.24 -37.08 22.46
N ASN A 100 -19.01 -37.61 22.57
CA ASN A 100 -18.73 -38.97 23.04
C ASN A 100 -18.66 -39.10 24.58
N ASN A 101 -18.80 -38.01 25.34
CA ASN A 101 -18.52 -37.95 26.79
C ASN A 101 -17.09 -38.41 27.16
N GLU A 102 -16.12 -38.17 26.28
CA GLU A 102 -14.69 -38.42 26.55
C GLU A 102 -14.06 -37.23 27.29
N ASP A 103 -13.12 -37.51 28.18
CA ASP A 103 -12.33 -36.47 28.85
C ASP A 103 -11.55 -35.62 27.84
N VAL A 104 -11.63 -34.30 28.01
CA VAL A 104 -10.94 -33.32 27.18
C VAL A 104 -9.55 -33.03 27.76
N PRO A 105 -8.46 -33.29 27.01
CA PRO A 105 -7.11 -32.98 27.49
C PRO A 105 -6.90 -31.46 27.63
N LEU A 106 -6.52 -31.00 28.83
CA LEU A 106 -6.27 -29.57 29.11
C LEU A 106 -5.24 -28.96 28.14
N LYS A 107 -4.20 -29.73 27.80
CA LYS A 107 -3.17 -29.33 26.84
C LYS A 107 -3.73 -28.90 25.48
N MET A 108 -4.85 -29.48 25.06
CA MET A 108 -5.49 -29.14 23.78
C MET A 108 -6.15 -27.77 23.83
N ILE A 109 -6.80 -27.45 24.96
CA ILE A 109 -7.40 -26.14 25.24
C ILE A 109 -6.29 -25.07 25.31
N GLU A 110 -5.18 -25.37 25.99
CA GLU A 110 -4.02 -24.47 26.08
C GLU A 110 -3.40 -24.17 24.70
N ILE A 111 -3.23 -25.19 23.84
CA ILE A 111 -2.73 -25.00 22.47
C ILE A 111 -3.70 -24.11 21.67
N MET A 112 -5.00 -24.34 21.81
CA MET A 112 -6.01 -23.53 21.14
C MET A 112 -5.95 -22.05 21.58
N HIS A 113 -5.85 -21.77 22.88
CA HIS A 113 -5.69 -20.40 23.38
C HIS A 113 -4.42 -19.74 22.87
N ARG A 114 -3.28 -20.45 22.90
CA ARG A 114 -2.01 -19.93 22.36
C ARG A 114 -2.11 -19.58 20.89
N ASN A 115 -2.72 -20.45 20.08
CA ASN A 115 -2.93 -20.19 18.66
C ASN A 115 -3.85 -18.98 18.44
N LEU A 116 -4.89 -18.82 19.26
CA LEU A 116 -5.80 -17.65 19.17
C LEU A 116 -5.06 -16.36 19.51
N ASP A 117 -4.23 -16.34 20.55
CA ASP A 117 -3.42 -15.19 20.91
C ASP A 117 -2.43 -14.84 19.79
N GLU A 118 -1.77 -15.83 19.19
CA GLU A 118 -0.87 -15.64 18.05
C GLU A 118 -1.62 -15.11 16.81
N VAL A 119 -2.81 -15.64 16.51
CA VAL A 119 -3.67 -15.11 15.44
C VAL A 119 -4.02 -13.65 15.71
N LEU A 120 -4.30 -13.27 16.96
CA LEU A 120 -4.60 -11.88 17.32
C LEU A 120 -3.39 -10.97 17.17
N THR A 121 -2.19 -11.40 17.57
CA THR A 121 -0.96 -10.60 17.40
C THR A 121 -0.61 -10.42 15.93
N LEU A 122 -0.71 -11.47 15.11
CA LEU A 122 -0.47 -11.39 13.67
C LEU A 122 -1.54 -10.56 12.94
N LYS A 123 -2.82 -10.63 13.36
CA LYS A 123 -3.86 -9.75 12.80
C LYS A 123 -3.66 -8.28 13.17
N LYS A 124 -3.11 -8.01 14.36
CA LYS A 124 -2.73 -6.65 14.77
C LYS A 124 -1.56 -6.13 13.94
N SER A 125 -0.55 -6.96 13.66
CA SER A 125 0.58 -6.55 12.80
C SER A 125 0.15 -6.28 11.35
N LEU A 126 -0.83 -7.01 10.82
CA LEU A 126 -1.44 -6.74 9.51
C LEU A 126 -2.43 -5.56 9.51
N GLY A 127 -2.80 -5.02 10.68
CA GLY A 127 -3.81 -3.95 10.77
C GLY A 127 -5.24 -4.39 10.44
N ILE A 128 -5.55 -5.69 10.51
CA ILE A 128 -6.86 -6.26 10.15
C ILE A 128 -7.89 -6.14 11.29
N THR A 129 -7.46 -5.85 12.52
CA THR A 129 -8.35 -5.82 13.70
C THR A 129 -9.29 -4.60 13.68
N ARG A 130 -10.61 -4.88 13.61
CA ARG A 130 -11.70 -3.89 13.54
C ARG A 130 -11.82 -2.99 14.78
N ASP A 131 -11.20 -3.36 15.90
CA ASP A 131 -11.28 -2.62 17.17
C ASP A 131 -10.39 -1.36 17.21
N SER A 132 -9.63 -1.08 16.15
CA SER A 132 -8.83 0.15 16.00
C SER A 132 -9.62 1.35 15.43
N LYS A 133 -10.96 1.32 15.48
CA LYS A 133 -11.79 2.54 15.40
C LYS A 133 -11.84 3.33 16.71
N LYS A 134 -11.13 2.89 17.75
CA LYS A 134 -10.44 3.84 18.62
C LYS A 134 -9.09 4.09 17.95
N LEU A 135 -8.96 5.23 17.27
CA LEU A 135 -7.67 5.74 16.82
C LEU A 135 -6.70 5.63 17.99
N ASP A 136 -5.82 4.65 17.95
CA ASP A 136 -4.64 4.62 18.80
C ASP A 136 -3.90 5.91 18.42
N GLN A 137 -3.96 6.92 19.29
CA GLN A 137 -3.29 8.21 19.10
C GLN A 137 -1.83 7.98 18.65
N SER A 138 -1.22 6.91 19.17
CA SER A 138 0.13 6.43 18.83
C SER A 138 0.35 6.04 17.36
N SER A 139 -0.66 5.57 16.63
CA SER A 139 -0.57 5.20 15.20
C SER A 139 -0.59 6.44 14.31
N VAL A 140 -1.45 7.40 14.65
CA VAL A 140 -1.46 8.73 14.01
C VAL A 140 -0.15 9.44 14.28
N ASP A 141 0.34 9.40 15.51
CA ASP A 141 1.61 10.01 15.91
C ASP A 141 2.80 9.37 15.18
N LYS A 142 2.81 8.04 15.01
CA LYS A 142 3.82 7.34 14.20
C LYS A 142 3.76 7.73 12.72
N LYS A 143 2.56 7.87 12.15
CA LYS A 143 2.39 8.28 10.76
C LYS A 143 2.80 9.74 10.55
N ILE A 144 2.45 10.63 11.49
CA ILE A 144 2.91 12.02 11.51
C ILE A 144 4.43 12.09 11.68
N ALA A 145 5.02 11.28 12.55
CA ALA A 145 6.47 11.21 12.75
C ALA A 145 7.19 10.73 11.48
N SER A 146 6.64 9.73 10.79
CA SER A 146 7.17 9.25 9.51
C SER A 146 7.07 10.32 8.42
N ILE A 147 5.95 11.04 8.31
CA ILE A 147 5.80 12.15 7.37
C ILE A 147 6.78 13.28 7.69
N ARG A 148 6.99 13.61 8.97
CA ARG A 148 7.97 14.62 9.39
C ARG A 148 9.39 14.22 9.00
N SER A 149 9.78 12.98 9.28
CA SER A 149 11.09 12.45 8.90
C SER A 149 11.31 12.46 7.38
N GLN A 150 10.30 12.06 6.59
CA GLN A 150 10.36 12.15 5.13
C GLN A 150 10.45 13.60 4.64
N PHE A 151 9.75 14.52 5.32
CA PHE A 151 9.80 15.93 5.01
C PHE A 151 11.17 16.53 5.33
N ASP A 152 11.81 16.14 6.42
CA ASP A 152 13.17 16.58 6.78
C ASP A 152 14.20 16.10 5.75
N VAL A 153 14.15 14.83 5.34
CA VAL A 153 14.98 14.29 4.25
C VAL A 153 14.70 15.04 2.94
N TRP A 154 13.45 15.37 2.65
CA TRP A 154 13.10 16.15 1.47
C TRP A 154 13.66 17.59 1.57
N LEU A 155 13.61 18.22 2.75
CA LEU A 155 14.19 19.56 2.98
C LEU A 155 15.71 19.56 2.78
N GLU A 156 16.41 18.52 3.25
CA GLU A 156 17.86 18.36 3.08
C GLU A 156 18.25 18.16 1.61
N ASN A 157 17.45 17.41 0.86
CA ASN A 157 17.73 17.10 -0.55
C ASN A 157 17.29 18.20 -1.52
N ASN A 158 16.46 19.16 -1.08
CA ASN A 158 15.89 20.22 -1.92
C ASN A 158 16.24 21.62 -1.38
N GLN A 159 17.51 21.83 -1.00
CA GLN A 159 18.00 23.08 -0.40
C GLN A 159 18.06 24.26 -1.41
N ALA A 160 18.26 24.00 -2.70
CA ALA A 160 18.73 25.04 -3.62
C ALA A 160 17.66 25.94 -4.25
N SER A 161 16.36 25.61 -4.19
CA SER A 161 15.30 26.46 -4.73
C SER A 161 13.93 26.10 -4.19
N ARG A 162 13.37 26.97 -3.34
CA ARG A 162 12.03 26.79 -2.79
C ARG A 162 11.07 27.74 -3.49
N HIS A 163 10.13 27.18 -4.24
CA HIS A 163 8.99 27.91 -4.77
C HIS A 163 7.78 27.66 -3.86
N ARG A 164 7.08 28.72 -3.45
CA ARG A 164 5.77 28.61 -2.78
C ARG A 164 4.77 29.59 -3.37
N THR A 165 3.51 29.18 -3.40
CA THR A 165 2.39 30.08 -3.70
C THR A 165 2.03 30.87 -2.45
N CYS A 166 1.96 32.20 -2.55
CA CYS A 166 1.48 33.06 -1.47
C CYS A 166 0.03 32.71 -1.11
N PRO A 167 -0.29 32.39 0.16
CA PRO A 167 -1.65 32.02 0.54
C PRO A 167 -2.65 33.18 0.45
N HIS A 168 -2.19 34.43 0.45
CA HIS A 168 -3.05 35.62 0.42
C HIS A 168 -3.34 36.12 -1.00
N CYS A 169 -2.37 36.07 -1.92
CA CYS A 169 -2.51 36.65 -3.25
C CYS A 169 -2.24 35.68 -4.41
N GLY A 170 -1.85 34.44 -4.16
CA GLY A 170 -1.64 33.43 -5.21
C GLY A 170 -0.35 33.59 -6.03
N GLN A 171 0.47 34.61 -5.77
CA GLN A 171 1.74 34.83 -6.47
C GLN A 171 2.78 33.77 -6.15
N MET A 172 3.59 33.41 -7.15
CA MET A 172 4.74 32.52 -6.98
C MET A 172 5.91 33.28 -6.36
N ILE A 173 6.34 32.82 -5.18
CA ILE A 173 7.46 33.37 -4.43
C ILE A 173 8.64 32.41 -4.57
N LEU A 174 9.80 32.95 -4.97
CA LEU A 174 11.08 32.26 -4.86
C LEU A 174 11.71 32.63 -3.53
N LEU A 175 11.90 31.65 -2.65
CA LEU A 175 12.62 31.82 -1.40
C LEU A 175 14.10 31.53 -1.66
N LYS A 176 14.91 32.59 -1.83
CA LYS A 176 16.37 32.46 -1.84
C LYS A 176 16.84 32.34 -0.39
N MET A 177 17.51 31.25 -0.05
CA MET A 177 18.16 31.13 1.25
C MET A 177 19.49 31.89 1.24
N ARG A 178 19.57 32.99 2.00
CA ARG A 178 20.83 33.44 2.63
C ARG A 178 20.79 32.96 4.08
N MET A 179 21.93 32.57 4.65
CA MET A 179 22.02 31.74 5.86
C MET A 179 21.46 32.40 7.14
N ASP A 180 20.97 33.63 7.04
CA ASP A 180 20.71 34.54 8.15
C ASP A 180 19.38 35.32 8.02
N ILE A 181 18.85 35.60 6.81
CA ILE A 181 17.59 36.36 6.60
C ILE A 181 16.84 35.85 5.36
N TYR A 182 15.53 35.61 5.47
CA TYR A 182 14.66 35.32 4.32
C TYR A 182 14.27 36.62 3.59
N ASP A 183 14.90 36.89 2.44
CA ASP A 183 14.47 37.97 1.54
C ASP A 183 13.39 37.46 0.57
N LEU A 184 12.24 38.11 0.57
CA LEU A 184 11.15 37.87 -0.38
C LEU A 184 11.42 38.62 -1.68
N GLN A 185 11.80 37.92 -2.75
CA GLN A 185 11.92 38.49 -4.09
C GLN A 185 10.79 37.98 -5.00
N LYS A 186 10.13 38.89 -5.72
CA LYS A 186 9.22 38.51 -6.81
C LYS A 186 10.03 37.79 -7.90
N HIS A 187 9.52 36.65 -8.39
CA HIS A 187 10.21 35.89 -9.42
C HIS A 187 10.37 36.76 -10.68
N PRO A 188 11.60 36.98 -11.19
CA PRO A 188 11.84 37.94 -12.28
C PRO A 188 11.12 37.58 -13.58
N PHE A 189 10.86 36.27 -13.80
CA PHE A 189 10.24 35.77 -15.02
C PHE A 189 8.77 35.35 -14.91
N PHE A 190 8.15 35.34 -13.72
CA PHE A 190 6.78 34.82 -13.56
C PHE A 190 5.86 35.83 -12.85
N LYS A 191 4.67 36.04 -13.41
CA LYS A 191 3.57 36.77 -12.78
C LYS A 191 2.38 35.82 -12.71
N ASP A 192 1.89 35.52 -11.51
CA ASP A 192 0.68 34.73 -11.29
C ASP A 192 0.67 33.37 -12.05
N ARG A 193 1.81 32.65 -12.05
CA ARG A 193 2.06 31.36 -12.75
C ARG A 193 2.22 31.44 -14.27
N ILE A 194 2.13 32.62 -14.86
CA ILE A 194 2.35 32.86 -16.29
C ILE A 194 3.77 33.40 -16.47
N LEU A 195 4.48 32.90 -17.49
CA LEU A 195 5.77 33.47 -17.90
C LEU A 195 5.52 34.95 -18.23
N GLY A 196 6.03 35.84 -17.39
CA GLY A 196 5.88 37.29 -17.50
C GLY A 196 6.90 37.92 -18.45
N ASN A 197 7.84 37.15 -18.98
CA ASN A 197 8.81 37.63 -19.95
C ASN A 197 8.17 37.74 -21.35
N THR A 198 7.52 38.87 -21.59
CA THR A 198 6.81 39.19 -22.84
C THR A 198 7.72 39.13 -24.06
N HIS A 199 8.99 39.49 -23.91
CA HIS A 199 9.97 39.45 -24.99
C HIS A 199 10.29 38.01 -25.43
N LEU A 200 10.48 37.09 -24.48
CA LEU A 200 10.65 35.66 -24.75
C LEU A 200 9.42 35.07 -25.46
N ILE A 201 8.22 35.43 -25.02
CA ILE A 201 6.96 34.99 -25.64
C ILE A 201 6.85 35.51 -27.07
N GLU A 202 7.21 36.77 -27.32
CA GLU A 202 7.22 37.34 -28.66
C GLU A 202 8.22 36.67 -29.59
N MET A 203 9.44 36.38 -29.11
CA MET A 203 10.45 35.68 -29.90
C MET A 203 10.00 34.27 -30.28
N TYR A 204 9.32 33.57 -29.36
CA TYR A 204 8.71 32.26 -29.64
C TYR A 204 7.59 32.37 -30.67
N ARG A 205 6.68 33.34 -30.52
CA ARG A 205 5.59 33.59 -31.48
C ARG A 205 6.09 33.98 -32.87
N LYS A 206 7.27 34.61 -32.95
CA LYS A 206 7.96 34.96 -34.20
C LYS A 206 8.85 33.83 -34.73
N GLU A 207 8.80 32.64 -34.12
CA GLU A 207 9.60 31.45 -34.46
C GLU A 207 11.11 31.69 -34.48
N LYS A 208 11.60 32.71 -33.77
CA LYS A 208 13.03 33.04 -33.68
C LYS A 208 13.78 32.16 -32.68
N ILE A 209 13.06 31.51 -31.77
CA ILE A 209 13.60 30.61 -30.74
C ILE A 209 12.74 29.36 -30.64
N THR A 210 13.37 28.21 -30.42
CA THR A 210 12.68 26.94 -30.20
C THR A 210 12.34 26.74 -28.72
N LYS A 211 11.52 25.72 -28.43
CA LYS A 211 11.18 25.35 -27.04
C LYS A 211 12.42 24.95 -26.24
N GLU A 212 13.40 24.28 -26.87
CA GLU A 212 14.65 23.91 -26.20
C GLU A 212 15.49 25.15 -25.84
N ASN A 213 15.46 26.19 -26.68
CA ASN A 213 16.14 27.45 -26.38
C ASN A 213 15.49 28.18 -25.21
N ILE A 214 14.16 28.13 -25.09
CA ILE A 214 13.43 28.72 -23.96
C ILE A 214 13.75 27.97 -22.67
N ALA A 215 13.76 26.63 -22.69
CA ALA A 215 14.13 25.80 -21.53
C ALA A 215 15.56 26.12 -21.05
N LYS A 216 16.52 26.20 -21.99
CA LYS A 216 17.91 26.60 -21.69
C LYS A 216 18.02 28.00 -21.06
N VAL A 217 17.22 28.96 -21.53
CA VAL A 217 17.23 30.35 -21.00
C VAL A 217 16.58 30.43 -19.62
N LEU A 218 15.60 29.57 -19.33
CA LEU A 218 14.89 29.57 -18.04
C LEU A 218 15.53 28.65 -16.99
N GLU A 219 16.58 27.91 -17.35
CA GLU A 219 17.23 26.90 -16.49
C GLU A 219 16.23 25.85 -15.95
N VAL A 220 15.22 25.49 -16.76
CA VAL A 220 14.17 24.48 -16.46
C VAL A 220 14.28 23.29 -17.40
#